data_AF-A0A7V9D104-F1
#
_entry.id   AF-A0A7V9D104-F1
#
_cell.length_a   1.000
_cell.length_b   1.000
_cell.length_c   1.000
_cell.angle_alpha   90.00
_cell.angle_beta   90.00
_cell.angle_gamma   90.00
#
_symmetry.space_group_name_H-M   'P 1'
#
loop_
_entity.id
_entity.type
_entity.pdbx_description
1 polymer ?
#
loop_
_entity_poly.entity_id
_entity_poly.type
_entity_poly.pdbx_seq_one_letter_code
_entity_poly.pdbx_strand_id
1 'polypeptide(L)'
;IQRHLCPLALVVSTGDGGLAVVSDCRSLFPPVTEFTSLFNLGGGGQEVMPDPAQPDALLPLPHPLRVGVANGEWPVPGALVRFSIHVGGGTVQGEPGGTDVLTDAQGVATCAWAVDSVTLSQQVVATLVTDEGTAVHLPVYFGATLSVATAVAYDPKGCSPLDGALTVQAAIDRLCVLGFREPGVHIEGLETVEPRDILRNDSDVSIDTLLSGIRIACDTPVQPETINQPTCFVTLDRPLFLDQRQSRIAVGYLPFVLAGEVSVRGRIITWRPRRETVEALREQLPTLIADGDRGILARLRLKGNFIWHQDEAGAPELYLDGEAFGYREGESQTTDLRLPSGDGVRGGDFEMWFWLGGAPTRPGGIGIIPNMKSVVMSRPEVHEAIDLVLERERLQGVLPAGYVAAPDRPFDPERARELLHRLDLPERVIIATSVPTLEAATAMIGQALAEHDMGIEYEQRVSDDVVENAARTLASGHRLDMVVGDEDAAAALAAALPGVFDGPFLRF
;
A
#
# COMPACT_ATOMS: atom_id res chain seq x y z
N ILE A 1 -10.88 -13.25 -90.22
CA ILE A 1 -10.28 -14.50 -89.69
C ILE A 1 -8.79 -14.44 -89.98
N GLN A 2 -7.96 -14.02 -89.00
CA GLN A 2 -6.52 -14.17 -89.11
C GLN A 2 -6.17 -15.64 -88.88
N ARG A 3 -5.49 -16.25 -89.84
CA ARG A 3 -5.00 -17.64 -89.73
C ARG A 3 -3.54 -17.57 -89.31
N HIS A 4 -3.24 -18.03 -88.10
CA HIS A 4 -1.87 -18.24 -87.63
C HIS A 4 -1.41 -19.62 -88.11
N LEU A 5 -0.34 -19.66 -88.90
CA LEU A 5 0.25 -20.90 -89.40
C LEU A 5 1.55 -21.13 -88.62
N CYS A 6 1.69 -22.28 -87.97
CA CYS A 6 2.91 -22.70 -87.27
C CYS A 6 3.46 -23.96 -87.96
N PRO A 7 4.74 -23.99 -88.37
CA PRO A 7 5.34 -25.19 -88.93
C PRO A 7 5.46 -26.27 -87.84
N LEU A 8 4.88 -27.45 -88.07
CA LEU A 8 4.86 -28.55 -87.08
C LEU A 8 5.98 -29.56 -87.29
N ALA A 9 6.29 -29.89 -88.55
CA ALA A 9 7.36 -30.82 -88.88
C ALA A 9 7.77 -30.65 -90.34
N LEU A 10 9.02 -31.01 -90.64
CA LEU A 10 9.52 -31.25 -91.98
C LEU A 10 9.42 -32.75 -92.25
N VAL A 11 8.73 -33.15 -93.31
CA VAL A 11 8.52 -34.56 -93.68
C VAL A 11 9.08 -34.84 -95.07
N VAL A 12 9.55 -36.06 -95.30
CA VAL A 12 10.00 -36.56 -96.61
C VAL A 12 9.10 -37.72 -97.04
N SER A 13 8.80 -37.78 -98.34
CA SER A 13 8.12 -38.93 -98.92
C SER A 13 9.12 -40.08 -99.10
N THR A 14 8.82 -41.25 -98.54
CA THR A 14 9.60 -42.47 -98.73
C THR A 14 9.18 -43.16 -100.03
N GLY A 15 10.10 -43.97 -100.61
CA GLY A 15 9.92 -44.60 -101.94
C GLY A 15 8.79 -45.64 -102.02
N ASP A 16 8.18 -45.99 -100.89
CA ASP A 16 6.99 -46.83 -100.75
C ASP A 16 5.68 -46.02 -100.62
N GLY A 17 5.74 -44.68 -100.75
CA GLY A 17 4.59 -43.78 -100.62
C GLY A 17 4.27 -43.35 -99.19
N GLY A 18 5.09 -43.74 -98.20
CA GLY A 18 5.00 -43.27 -96.83
C GLY A 18 5.50 -41.83 -96.64
N LEU A 19 5.13 -41.21 -95.51
CA LEU A 19 5.73 -39.95 -95.05
C LEU A 19 6.58 -40.27 -93.82
N ALA A 20 7.86 -39.89 -93.85
CA ALA A 20 8.76 -39.97 -92.71
C ALA A 20 9.05 -38.56 -92.17
N VAL A 21 9.02 -38.40 -90.84
CA VAL A 21 9.38 -37.13 -90.19
C VAL A 21 10.89 -36.95 -90.25
N VAL A 22 11.34 -35.86 -90.86
CA VAL A 22 12.75 -35.48 -91.01
C VAL A 22 13.18 -34.59 -89.85
N SER A 23 12.33 -33.64 -89.47
CA SER A 23 12.63 -32.68 -88.40
C SER A 23 11.35 -32.25 -87.71
N ASP A 24 11.37 -32.11 -86.39
CA ASP A 24 10.29 -31.52 -85.59
C ASP A 24 10.45 -30.00 -85.58
N CYS A 25 9.46 -29.27 -86.08
CA CYS A 25 9.51 -27.81 -86.19
C CYS A 25 8.75 -27.11 -85.04
N ARG A 26 8.21 -27.86 -84.09
CA ARG A 26 7.59 -27.30 -82.88
C ARG A 26 8.67 -26.64 -82.02
N SER A 27 8.38 -25.44 -81.51
CA SER A 27 9.19 -24.78 -80.48
C SER A 27 9.02 -25.48 -79.12
N LEU A 28 9.45 -26.74 -79.00
CA LEU A 28 9.37 -27.53 -77.76
C LEU A 28 10.37 -27.04 -76.70
N PHE A 29 11.50 -26.51 -77.16
CA PHE A 29 12.52 -25.85 -76.34
C PHE A 29 12.96 -24.58 -77.07
N PRO A 30 13.11 -23.45 -76.38
CA PRO A 30 13.76 -22.28 -76.97
C PRO A 30 15.19 -22.66 -77.40
N PRO A 31 15.76 -22.01 -78.44
CA PRO A 31 17.19 -22.02 -78.67
C PRO A 31 17.95 -21.73 -77.37
N VAL A 32 19.13 -22.32 -77.16
CA VAL A 32 19.97 -22.02 -75.98
C VAL A 32 20.23 -20.51 -75.84
N THR A 33 20.26 -19.79 -76.96
CA THR A 33 20.40 -18.33 -77.05
C THR A 33 19.15 -17.55 -76.63
N GLU A 34 18.04 -18.20 -76.26
CA GLU A 34 16.81 -17.56 -75.79
C GLU A 34 16.45 -18.00 -74.36
N PHE A 35 17.31 -18.78 -73.70
CA PHE A 35 17.07 -19.29 -72.35
C PHE A 35 17.39 -18.22 -71.29
N THR A 36 16.45 -17.29 -71.11
CA THR A 36 16.56 -16.22 -70.13
C THR A 36 16.10 -16.70 -68.75
N SER A 37 16.96 -16.54 -67.74
CA SER A 37 16.72 -16.99 -66.37
C SER A 37 16.65 -15.81 -65.40
N LEU A 38 15.82 -15.97 -64.37
CA LEU A 38 15.67 -15.02 -63.26
C LEU A 38 16.45 -15.53 -62.03
N PHE A 39 17.31 -14.69 -61.47
CA PHE A 39 18.19 -15.01 -60.35
C PHE A 39 17.90 -14.08 -59.16
N ASN A 40 17.92 -14.63 -57.94
CA ASN A 40 17.89 -13.82 -56.73
C ASN A 40 19.29 -13.22 -56.46
N LEU A 41 19.39 -11.90 -56.35
CA LEU A 41 20.64 -11.19 -56.07
C LEU A 41 20.70 -10.58 -54.66
N GLY A 42 19.60 -10.60 -53.89
CA GLY A 42 19.56 -10.14 -52.50
C GLY A 42 18.37 -9.25 -52.15
N GLY A 43 18.35 -8.75 -50.91
CA GLY A 43 17.27 -7.90 -50.37
C GLY A 43 16.13 -8.66 -49.67
N GLY A 44 16.12 -10.00 -49.72
CA GLY A 44 15.18 -10.80 -48.91
C GLY A 44 15.67 -11.07 -47.49
N GLY A 45 14.78 -11.57 -46.63
CA GLY A 45 15.08 -12.03 -45.27
C GLY A 45 15.34 -10.89 -44.28
N GLN A 46 14.79 -9.71 -44.53
CA GLN A 46 14.99 -8.54 -43.67
C GLN A 46 14.01 -8.52 -42.50
N GLU A 47 14.44 -7.93 -41.38
CA GLU A 47 13.62 -7.70 -40.21
C GLU A 47 13.48 -6.20 -39.92
N VAL A 48 12.28 -5.78 -39.54
CA VAL A 48 12.00 -4.40 -39.12
C VAL A 48 11.17 -4.37 -37.85
N MET A 49 11.43 -3.39 -36.98
CA MET A 49 10.69 -3.20 -35.75
C MET A 49 9.52 -2.22 -36.00
N PRO A 50 8.26 -2.65 -35.85
CA PRO A 50 7.12 -1.73 -35.94
C PRO A 50 7.04 -0.82 -34.71
N ASP A 51 6.49 0.38 -34.88
CA ASP A 51 6.08 1.24 -33.77
C ASP A 51 4.61 0.91 -33.41
N PRO A 52 4.33 0.29 -32.25
CA PRO A 52 2.96 -0.02 -31.86
C PRO A 52 2.04 1.21 -31.70
N ALA A 53 2.61 2.41 -31.55
CA ALA A 53 1.82 3.65 -31.51
C ALA A 53 1.34 4.11 -32.90
N GLN A 54 1.86 3.52 -33.98
CA GLN A 54 1.54 3.87 -35.36
C GLN A 54 1.19 2.61 -36.20
N PRO A 55 0.04 1.96 -35.94
CA PRO A 55 -0.32 0.68 -36.57
C PRO A 55 -0.55 0.78 -38.09
N ASP A 56 -0.81 1.98 -38.62
CA ASP A 56 -1.02 2.19 -40.05
C ASP A 56 0.27 2.59 -40.80
N ALA A 57 1.42 2.69 -40.11
CA ALA A 57 2.67 3.10 -40.73
C ALA A 57 3.25 1.99 -41.62
N LEU A 58 3.69 2.38 -42.82
CA LEU A 58 4.49 1.52 -43.70
C LEU A 58 5.96 1.64 -43.34
N LEU A 59 6.64 0.50 -43.20
CA LEU A 59 8.02 0.41 -42.76
C LEU A 59 8.93 0.10 -43.95
N PRO A 60 9.69 1.08 -44.47
CA PRO A 60 10.61 0.82 -45.57
C PRO A 60 11.72 -0.14 -45.13
N LEU A 61 11.97 -1.17 -45.95
CA LEU A 61 13.08 -2.08 -45.70
C LEU A 61 14.44 -1.40 -45.97
N PRO A 62 15.47 -1.64 -45.14
CA PRO A 62 16.78 -0.99 -45.30
C PRO A 62 17.48 -1.28 -46.63
N HIS A 63 17.28 -2.47 -47.20
CA HIS A 63 17.87 -2.87 -48.47
C HIS A 63 16.77 -3.12 -49.51
N PRO A 64 16.94 -2.68 -50.76
CA PRO A 64 15.99 -2.98 -51.82
C PRO A 64 16.10 -4.45 -52.26
N LEU A 65 15.00 -4.98 -52.79
CA LEU A 65 14.94 -6.30 -53.43
C LEU A 65 15.68 -6.25 -54.77
N ARG A 66 16.49 -7.27 -55.06
CA ARG A 66 17.30 -7.32 -56.28
C ARG A 66 17.19 -8.68 -56.94
N VAL A 67 16.88 -8.66 -58.24
CA VAL A 67 16.89 -9.83 -59.11
C VAL A 67 17.72 -9.55 -60.36
N GLY A 68 18.37 -10.59 -60.86
CA GLY A 68 19.17 -10.55 -62.08
C GLY A 68 18.47 -11.32 -63.19
N VAL A 69 18.48 -10.77 -64.39
CA VAL A 69 18.01 -11.44 -65.60
C VAL A 69 19.20 -11.65 -66.52
N ALA A 70 19.50 -12.91 -66.82
CA ALA A 70 20.65 -13.25 -67.65
C ALA A 70 20.33 -14.43 -68.57
N ASN A 71 21.05 -14.49 -69.68
CA ASN A 71 21.10 -15.63 -70.58
C ASN A 71 22.51 -16.25 -70.48
N GLY A 72 22.63 -17.32 -69.71
CA GLY A 72 23.94 -17.82 -69.28
C GLY A 72 24.69 -16.79 -68.43
N GLU A 73 25.89 -16.41 -68.87
CA GLU A 73 26.72 -15.38 -68.21
C GLU A 73 26.40 -13.94 -68.66
N TRP A 74 25.52 -13.77 -69.65
CA TRP A 74 25.27 -12.48 -70.29
C TRP A 74 24.05 -11.79 -69.66
N PRO A 75 24.21 -10.60 -69.05
CA PRO A 75 23.10 -9.85 -68.50
C PRO A 75 22.15 -9.36 -69.61
N VAL A 76 20.85 -9.39 -69.35
CA VAL A 76 19.81 -8.94 -70.30
C VAL A 76 19.29 -7.57 -69.83
N PRO A 77 19.71 -6.46 -70.44
CA PRO A 77 19.18 -5.13 -70.12
C PRO A 77 17.78 -4.92 -70.69
N GLY A 78 16.94 -4.15 -70.00
CA GLY A 78 15.58 -3.82 -70.44
C GLY A 78 14.57 -4.98 -70.33
N ALA A 79 14.90 -6.06 -69.63
CA ALA A 79 13.95 -7.12 -69.32
C ALA A 79 12.94 -6.67 -68.27
N LEU A 80 11.67 -7.01 -68.46
CA LEU A 80 10.57 -6.59 -67.59
C LEU A 80 10.39 -7.57 -66.41
N VAL A 81 10.59 -7.08 -65.19
CA VAL A 81 10.37 -7.85 -63.97
C VAL A 81 9.22 -7.25 -63.17
N ARG A 82 8.16 -8.04 -62.97
CA ARG A 82 7.02 -7.68 -62.15
C ARG A 82 7.28 -8.06 -60.69
N PHE A 83 7.33 -7.06 -59.82
CA PHE A 83 7.29 -7.24 -58.37
C PHE A 83 5.85 -7.10 -57.89
N SER A 84 5.29 -8.10 -57.23
CA SER A 84 3.96 -8.01 -56.63
C SER A 84 3.96 -8.47 -55.19
N ILE A 85 3.09 -7.86 -54.39
CA ILE A 85 2.90 -8.24 -52.98
C ILE A 85 2.10 -9.54 -52.97
N HIS A 86 2.71 -10.59 -52.42
CA HIS A 86 2.10 -11.90 -52.29
C HIS A 86 1.39 -12.07 -50.94
N VAL A 87 2.02 -11.57 -49.86
CA VAL A 87 1.50 -11.59 -48.50
C VAL A 87 1.82 -10.26 -47.83
N GLY A 88 0.84 -9.63 -47.18
CA GLY A 88 0.94 -8.33 -46.53
C GLY A 88 0.21 -7.22 -47.28
N GLY A 89 0.15 -6.04 -46.65
CA GLY A 89 -0.49 -4.80 -47.13
C GLY A 89 0.49 -3.67 -47.42
N GLY A 90 1.76 -3.99 -47.62
CA GLY A 90 2.83 -3.03 -47.89
C GLY A 90 2.76 -2.33 -49.26
N THR A 91 3.89 -1.76 -49.69
CA THR A 91 4.05 -1.15 -51.03
C THR A 91 5.37 -1.55 -51.67
N VAL A 92 5.38 -1.71 -52.99
CA VAL A 92 6.59 -1.91 -53.79
C VAL A 92 6.80 -0.69 -54.69
N GLN A 93 7.97 -0.06 -54.62
CA GLN A 93 8.24 1.24 -55.27
C GLN A 93 7.18 2.32 -54.97
N GLY A 94 6.56 2.28 -53.78
CA GLY A 94 5.49 3.21 -53.39
C GLY A 94 4.10 2.85 -53.91
N GLU A 95 3.97 1.81 -54.74
CA GLU A 95 2.69 1.36 -55.28
C GLU A 95 2.11 0.18 -54.47
N PRO A 96 0.81 0.17 -54.18
CA PRO A 96 0.15 -0.96 -53.56
C PRO A 96 0.00 -2.13 -54.55
N GLY A 97 0.23 -3.35 -54.07
CA GLY A 97 -0.04 -4.59 -54.83
C GLY A 97 1.02 -5.01 -55.85
N GLY A 98 1.69 -4.08 -56.56
CA GLY A 98 2.76 -4.44 -57.49
C GLY A 98 3.28 -3.32 -58.40
N THR A 99 4.46 -3.52 -58.99
CA THR A 99 5.06 -2.65 -60.01
C THR A 99 5.94 -3.44 -60.96
N ASP A 100 6.11 -2.92 -62.19
CA ASP A 100 7.00 -3.50 -63.20
C ASP A 100 8.28 -2.67 -63.30
N VAL A 101 9.43 -3.34 -63.20
CA VAL A 101 10.76 -2.71 -63.18
C VAL A 101 11.61 -3.30 -64.30
N LEU A 102 12.23 -2.44 -65.10
CA LEU A 102 13.18 -2.84 -66.14
C LEU A 102 14.56 -3.11 -65.54
N THR A 103 15.25 -4.12 -66.08
CA THR A 103 16.65 -4.37 -65.73
C THR A 103 17.59 -3.31 -66.30
N ASP A 104 18.61 -2.95 -65.54
CA ASP A 104 19.67 -2.02 -65.95
C ASP A 104 20.69 -2.66 -66.93
N ALA A 105 21.77 -1.94 -67.23
CA ALA A 105 22.84 -2.40 -68.12
C ALA A 105 23.57 -3.66 -67.60
N GLN A 106 23.45 -3.98 -66.31
CA GLN A 106 24.00 -5.16 -65.65
C GLN A 106 22.96 -6.28 -65.54
N GLY A 107 21.77 -6.11 -66.13
CA GLY A 107 20.70 -7.09 -66.07
C GLY A 107 20.02 -7.14 -64.70
N VAL A 108 20.15 -6.10 -63.87
CA VAL A 108 19.59 -6.09 -62.50
C VAL A 108 18.34 -5.23 -62.43
N ALA A 109 17.26 -5.78 -61.88
CA ALA A 109 16.07 -5.02 -61.48
C ALA A 109 16.07 -4.83 -59.96
N THR A 110 15.84 -3.59 -59.52
CA THR A 110 15.89 -3.19 -58.11
C THR A 110 14.53 -2.62 -57.67
N CYS A 111 14.00 -3.11 -56.56
CA CYS A 111 12.68 -2.71 -56.04
C CYS A 111 12.76 -2.31 -54.56
N ALA A 112 12.38 -1.07 -54.25
CA ALA A 112 12.13 -0.68 -52.86
C ALA A 112 10.87 -1.37 -52.33
N TRP A 113 10.90 -1.87 -51.10
CA TRP A 113 9.75 -2.52 -50.46
C TRP A 113 9.54 -1.91 -49.09
N ALA A 114 8.32 -1.47 -48.81
CA ALA A 114 7.87 -1.13 -47.47
C ALA A 114 6.82 -2.15 -47.02
N VAL A 115 6.97 -2.67 -45.82
CA VAL A 115 6.08 -3.68 -45.21
C VAL A 115 5.01 -2.99 -44.36
N ASP A 116 3.85 -3.62 -44.18
CA ASP A 116 2.86 -3.14 -43.21
C ASP A 116 3.28 -3.49 -41.77
N SER A 117 2.73 -2.79 -40.77
CA SER A 117 3.15 -2.96 -39.37
C SER A 117 2.43 -4.08 -38.61
N VAL A 118 1.51 -4.81 -39.26
CA VAL A 118 0.60 -5.77 -38.61
C VAL A 118 0.91 -7.21 -39.01
N THR A 119 1.24 -7.44 -40.28
CA THR A 119 1.45 -8.78 -40.84
C THR A 119 2.84 -9.27 -40.48
N LEU A 120 2.94 -10.26 -39.58
CA LEU A 120 4.20 -10.74 -39.02
C LEU A 120 5.21 -11.23 -40.07
N SER A 121 4.76 -11.96 -41.08
CA SER A 121 5.59 -12.46 -42.18
C SER A 121 4.97 -12.06 -43.50
N GLN A 122 5.69 -11.27 -44.27
CA GLN A 122 5.23 -10.70 -45.54
C GLN A 122 6.11 -11.19 -46.67
N GLN A 123 5.56 -11.18 -47.88
CA GLN A 123 6.25 -11.67 -49.06
C GLN A 123 5.98 -10.82 -50.29
N VAL A 124 7.04 -10.55 -51.05
CA VAL A 124 6.98 -9.99 -52.40
C VAL A 124 7.50 -11.04 -53.38
N VAL A 125 6.83 -11.18 -54.51
CA VAL A 125 7.21 -12.09 -55.59
C VAL A 125 7.71 -11.29 -56.79
N ALA A 126 8.88 -11.66 -57.31
CA ALA A 126 9.43 -11.13 -58.55
C ALA A 126 9.26 -12.15 -59.67
N THR A 127 8.61 -11.74 -60.77
CA THR A 127 8.32 -12.59 -61.93
C THR A 127 8.87 -11.95 -63.19
N LEU A 128 9.65 -12.72 -63.96
CA LEU A 128 10.08 -12.30 -65.29
C LEU A 128 8.91 -12.44 -66.25
N VAL A 129 8.51 -11.34 -66.91
CA VAL A 129 7.34 -11.29 -67.79
C VAL A 129 7.70 -10.78 -69.19
N THR A 130 6.95 -11.21 -70.20
CA THR A 130 7.00 -10.63 -71.55
C THR A 130 6.30 -9.27 -71.61
N ASP A 131 6.44 -8.55 -72.73
CA ASP A 131 5.66 -7.33 -73.02
C ASP A 131 4.14 -7.57 -73.00
N GLU A 132 3.71 -8.80 -73.33
CA GLU A 132 2.30 -9.24 -73.22
C GLU A 132 1.87 -9.60 -71.78
N GLY A 133 2.76 -9.49 -70.79
CA GLY A 133 2.50 -9.78 -69.37
C GLY A 133 2.54 -11.26 -68.98
N THR A 134 3.02 -12.15 -69.85
CA THR A 134 3.10 -13.60 -69.60
C THR A 134 4.38 -13.94 -68.85
N ALA A 135 4.27 -14.75 -67.78
CA ALA A 135 5.44 -15.22 -67.03
C ALA A 135 6.28 -16.20 -67.86
N VAL A 136 7.58 -15.96 -67.96
CA VAL A 136 8.50 -16.76 -68.79
C VAL A 136 9.49 -17.61 -67.99
N HIS A 137 9.53 -17.45 -66.67
CA HIS A 137 10.41 -18.19 -65.76
C HIS A 137 9.74 -18.41 -64.40
N LEU A 138 10.31 -19.30 -63.59
CA LEU A 138 9.91 -19.45 -62.19
C LEU A 138 10.11 -18.14 -61.42
N PRO A 139 9.17 -17.77 -60.54
CA PRO A 139 9.27 -16.55 -59.74
C PRO A 139 10.28 -16.68 -58.59
N VAL A 140 10.77 -15.54 -58.13
CA VAL A 140 11.62 -15.40 -56.92
C VAL A 140 10.78 -14.80 -55.79
N TYR A 141 10.76 -15.45 -54.63
CA TYR A 141 10.07 -14.96 -53.43
C TYR A 141 11.05 -14.29 -52.47
N PHE A 142 10.68 -13.10 -52.03
CA PHE A 142 11.37 -12.35 -50.98
C PHE A 142 10.48 -12.33 -49.74
N GLY A 143 11.05 -12.67 -48.59
CA GLY A 143 10.37 -12.56 -47.30
C GLY A 143 10.90 -11.38 -46.48
N ALA A 144 10.05 -10.84 -45.61
CA ALA A 144 10.45 -9.96 -44.52
C ALA A 144 9.57 -10.23 -43.31
N THR A 145 10.10 -10.01 -42.11
CA THR A 145 9.39 -10.27 -40.85
C THR A 145 9.41 -9.06 -39.93
N LEU A 146 8.34 -8.91 -39.15
CA LEU A 146 8.28 -7.92 -38.09
C LEU A 146 8.97 -8.46 -36.83
N SER A 147 9.82 -7.64 -36.24
CA SER A 147 10.47 -7.92 -34.96
C SER A 147 9.55 -7.47 -33.82
N VAL A 148 8.69 -8.38 -33.33
CA VAL A 148 7.72 -8.12 -32.26
C VAL A 148 7.88 -9.10 -31.11
N ALA A 149 7.71 -8.63 -29.88
CA ALA A 149 7.92 -9.43 -28.68
C ALA A 149 6.93 -10.59 -28.52
N THR A 150 5.74 -10.53 -29.15
CA THR A 150 4.79 -11.65 -29.22
C THR A 150 5.32 -12.83 -30.04
N ALA A 151 6.28 -12.62 -30.94
CA ALA A 151 6.85 -13.64 -31.80
C ALA A 151 8.24 -14.14 -31.33
N VAL A 152 8.76 -13.60 -30.22
CA VAL A 152 10.04 -14.04 -29.64
C VAL A 152 9.77 -15.06 -28.55
N ALA A 153 10.29 -16.27 -28.73
CA ALA A 153 10.15 -17.36 -27.77
C ALA A 153 10.85 -17.06 -26.44
N TYR A 154 10.25 -17.48 -25.34
CA TYR A 154 10.79 -17.43 -23.99
C TYR A 154 10.63 -18.80 -23.31
N ASP A 155 11.66 -19.27 -22.61
CA ASP A 155 11.64 -20.54 -21.86
C ASP A 155 11.48 -20.27 -20.36
N PRO A 156 10.30 -20.56 -19.76
CA PRO A 156 10.04 -20.28 -18.35
C PRO A 156 10.59 -21.34 -17.38
N LYS A 157 11.25 -22.42 -17.84
CA LYS A 157 11.64 -23.58 -17.00
C LYS A 157 12.50 -23.31 -15.77
N GLY A 158 13.04 -22.10 -15.61
CA GLY A 158 13.78 -21.67 -14.41
C GLY A 158 13.09 -20.57 -13.59
N CYS A 159 11.88 -20.16 -13.98
CA CYS A 159 11.18 -19.01 -13.39
C CYS A 159 9.72 -19.36 -13.16
N SER A 160 9.42 -20.02 -12.03
CA SER A 160 8.05 -20.42 -11.68
C SER A 160 7.02 -19.27 -11.70
N PRO A 161 7.35 -18.03 -11.30
CA PRO A 161 6.40 -16.92 -11.42
C PRO A 161 5.94 -16.65 -12.87
N LEU A 162 6.75 -17.02 -13.86
CA LEU A 162 6.51 -16.85 -15.29
C LEU A 162 6.06 -18.15 -15.98
N ASP A 163 5.69 -19.19 -15.21
CA ASP A 163 5.14 -20.42 -15.77
C ASP A 163 3.95 -20.12 -16.70
N GLY A 164 4.00 -20.68 -17.91
CA GLY A 164 3.00 -20.46 -18.96
C GLY A 164 3.23 -19.24 -19.85
N ALA A 165 4.15 -18.33 -19.51
CA ALA A 165 4.60 -17.29 -20.43
C ALA A 165 5.59 -17.91 -21.43
N LEU A 166 5.19 -18.02 -22.71
CA LEU A 166 6.02 -18.64 -23.76
C LEU A 166 6.64 -17.62 -24.72
N THR A 167 6.32 -16.34 -24.54
CA THR A 167 6.82 -15.24 -25.36
C THR A 167 7.40 -14.15 -24.48
N VAL A 168 8.33 -13.36 -25.02
CA VAL A 168 8.94 -12.24 -24.28
C VAL A 168 7.89 -11.25 -23.80
N GLN A 169 6.88 -10.96 -24.65
CA GLN A 169 5.79 -10.09 -24.24
C GLN A 169 4.98 -10.65 -23.08
N ALA A 170 4.57 -11.93 -23.16
CA ALA A 170 3.81 -12.57 -22.08
C ALA A 170 4.57 -12.59 -20.76
N ALA A 171 5.90 -12.74 -20.81
CA ALA A 171 6.75 -12.69 -19.62
C ALA A 171 6.78 -11.29 -18.99
N ILE A 172 6.95 -10.23 -19.79
CA ILE A 172 6.94 -8.84 -19.31
C ILE A 172 5.57 -8.47 -18.73
N ASP A 173 4.49 -8.80 -19.45
CA ASP A 173 3.11 -8.55 -18.98
C ASP A 173 2.85 -9.26 -17.64
N ARG A 174 3.36 -10.49 -17.49
CA ARG A 174 3.25 -11.24 -16.23
C ARG A 174 4.05 -10.61 -15.10
N LEU A 175 5.26 -10.11 -15.35
CA LEU A 175 6.05 -9.36 -14.36
C LEU A 175 5.33 -8.09 -13.90
N CYS A 176 4.68 -7.36 -14.80
CA CYS A 176 3.90 -6.17 -14.45
C CYS A 176 2.76 -6.47 -13.47
N VAL A 177 2.13 -7.65 -13.59
CA VAL A 177 1.05 -8.08 -12.68
C VAL A 177 1.58 -8.58 -11.34
N LEU A 178 2.69 -9.31 -11.34
CA LEU A 178 3.23 -9.89 -10.11
C LEU A 178 3.64 -8.81 -9.10
N GLY A 179 4.10 -7.65 -9.59
CA GLY A 179 4.73 -6.65 -8.75
C GLY A 179 6.03 -7.19 -8.15
N PHE A 180 6.99 -6.31 -7.90
CA PHE A 180 8.19 -6.69 -7.17
C PHE A 180 7.85 -6.74 -5.68
N ARG A 181 7.17 -7.82 -5.25
CA ARG A 181 6.96 -8.10 -3.83
C ARG A 181 7.92 -9.19 -3.40
N GLU A 182 8.94 -8.80 -2.67
CA GLU A 182 9.83 -9.72 -1.99
C GLU A 182 9.08 -10.31 -0.78
N PRO A 183 9.11 -11.64 -0.59
CA PRO A 183 8.54 -12.23 0.60
C PRO A 183 9.36 -11.81 1.83
N GLY A 184 8.66 -11.47 2.92
CA GLY A 184 9.27 -11.04 4.17
C GLY A 184 8.48 -11.54 5.38
N VAL A 185 9.06 -11.35 6.57
CA VAL A 185 8.35 -11.49 7.84
C VAL A 185 7.54 -10.22 8.06
N HIS A 186 6.26 -10.30 8.40
CA HIS A 186 5.42 -9.13 8.64
C HIS A 186 4.97 -9.06 10.10
N ILE A 187 4.79 -7.85 10.61
CA ILE A 187 4.21 -7.61 11.95
C ILE A 187 2.70 -7.54 11.81
N GLU A 188 1.99 -8.48 12.45
CA GLU A 188 0.52 -8.56 12.40
C GLU A 188 -0.15 -7.66 13.44
N GLY A 189 0.52 -7.40 14.57
CA GLY A 189 -0.08 -6.71 15.70
C GLY A 189 0.87 -6.50 16.87
N LEU A 190 0.51 -5.56 17.73
CA LEU A 190 1.21 -5.29 18.97
C LEU A 190 0.22 -5.28 20.14
N GLU A 191 0.65 -5.87 21.24
CA GLU A 191 -0.14 -5.98 22.46
C GLU A 191 0.71 -5.62 23.69
N THR A 192 0.09 -5.04 24.70
CA THR A 192 0.70 -4.90 26.03
C THR A 192 0.66 -6.26 26.74
N VAL A 193 1.60 -6.50 27.66
CA VAL A 193 1.65 -7.77 28.40
C VAL A 193 0.54 -7.81 29.46
N GLU A 194 0.46 -6.78 30.31
CA GLU A 194 -0.54 -6.63 31.37
C GLU A 194 -0.98 -5.15 31.52
N PRO A 195 -2.29 -4.82 31.42
CA PRO A 195 -3.34 -5.70 30.90
C PRO A 195 -3.01 -6.12 29.46
N ARG A 196 -3.55 -7.25 29.02
CA ARG A 196 -3.37 -7.68 27.63
C ARG A 196 -4.35 -6.92 26.74
N ASP A 197 -3.85 -5.89 26.07
CA ASP A 197 -4.64 -5.01 25.20
C ASP A 197 -3.84 -4.64 23.96
N ILE A 198 -4.52 -4.17 22.91
CA ILE A 198 -3.91 -3.76 21.65
C ILE A 198 -3.13 -2.46 21.88
N LEU A 199 -1.83 -2.49 21.58
CA LEU A 199 -0.99 -1.30 21.60
C LEU A 199 -1.12 -0.58 20.26
N ARG A 200 -1.94 0.46 20.21
CA ARG A 200 -2.14 1.30 19.01
C ARG A 200 -1.05 2.35 18.89
N ASN A 201 -0.83 2.82 17.66
CA ASN A 201 0.07 3.95 17.45
C ASN A 201 -0.58 5.26 17.93
N ASP A 202 0.25 6.17 18.46
CA ASP A 202 -0.16 7.47 18.97
C ASP A 202 -1.16 7.43 20.16
N SER A 203 -1.30 6.26 20.80
CA SER A 203 -2.12 6.07 22.00
C SER A 203 -1.42 6.52 23.28
N ASP A 204 -2.19 6.85 24.32
CA ASP A 204 -1.66 7.07 25.66
C ASP A 204 -1.54 5.73 26.41
N VAL A 205 -0.36 5.46 26.94
CA VAL A 205 -0.01 4.22 27.65
C VAL A 205 0.41 4.56 29.07
N SER A 206 -0.18 3.89 30.05
CA SER A 206 0.23 4.08 31.44
C SER A 206 1.63 3.52 31.67
N ILE A 207 2.34 4.09 32.65
CA ILE A 207 3.67 3.63 33.04
C ILE A 207 3.60 2.15 33.41
N ASP A 208 2.66 1.77 34.27
CA ASP A 208 2.47 0.38 34.69
C ASP A 208 2.30 -0.58 33.52
N THR A 209 1.55 -0.16 32.51
CA THR A 209 1.32 -0.95 31.29
C THR A 209 2.61 -1.13 30.50
N LEU A 210 3.39 -0.07 30.26
CA LEU A 210 4.69 -0.18 29.59
C LEU A 210 5.65 -1.08 30.39
N LEU A 211 5.63 -0.95 31.72
CA LEU A 211 6.51 -1.70 32.62
C LEU A 211 6.23 -3.20 32.62
N SER A 212 5.00 -3.63 32.27
CA SER A 212 4.67 -5.03 32.06
C SER A 212 5.33 -5.64 30.81
N GLY A 213 5.66 -4.79 29.83
CA GLY A 213 6.25 -5.15 28.55
C GLY A 213 5.31 -5.08 27.36
N ILE A 214 5.88 -5.30 26.19
CA ILE A 214 5.22 -5.25 24.88
C ILE A 214 5.44 -6.58 24.17
N ARG A 215 4.37 -7.08 23.54
CA ARG A 215 4.37 -8.26 22.67
C ARG A 215 4.16 -7.81 21.23
N ILE A 216 5.00 -8.29 20.34
CA ILE A 216 4.94 -8.04 18.90
C ILE A 216 4.66 -9.39 18.23
N ALA A 217 3.58 -9.47 17.47
CA ALA A 217 3.19 -10.66 16.74
C ALA A 217 3.67 -10.60 15.28
N CYS A 218 4.33 -11.65 14.84
CA CYS A 218 4.76 -11.84 13.46
C CYS A 218 3.93 -12.94 12.76
N ASP A 219 3.80 -12.86 11.45
CA ASP A 219 3.11 -13.87 10.64
C ASP A 219 3.86 -15.22 10.63
N THR A 220 5.18 -15.18 10.70
CA THR A 220 6.08 -16.33 10.61
C THR A 220 7.03 -16.40 11.81
N PRO A 221 7.54 -17.61 12.17
CA PRO A 221 8.50 -17.76 13.26
C PRO A 221 9.80 -17.00 12.99
N VAL A 222 10.32 -16.31 14.01
CA VAL A 222 11.53 -15.49 13.91
C VAL A 222 12.70 -16.19 14.60
N GLN A 223 13.89 -16.10 14.00
CA GLN A 223 15.10 -16.72 14.51
C GLN A 223 15.50 -16.11 15.88
N PRO A 224 15.64 -16.90 16.96
CA PRO A 224 15.89 -16.35 18.30
C PRO A 224 17.13 -15.47 18.45
N GLU A 225 18.22 -15.81 17.78
CA GLU A 225 19.51 -15.13 17.89
C GLU A 225 19.51 -13.73 17.26
N THR A 226 18.54 -13.44 16.39
CA THR A 226 18.41 -12.16 15.70
C THR A 226 17.70 -11.12 16.55
N ILE A 227 17.04 -11.55 17.62
CA ILE A 227 16.28 -10.69 18.52
C ILE A 227 17.13 -10.36 19.75
N ASN A 228 17.61 -9.13 19.78
CA ASN A 228 18.45 -8.61 20.85
C ASN A 228 18.24 -7.08 20.99
N GLN A 229 18.86 -6.47 22.01
CA GLN A 229 18.67 -5.04 22.28
C GLN A 229 19.03 -4.11 21.09
N PRO A 230 20.09 -4.37 20.30
CA PRO A 230 20.36 -3.61 19.06
C PRO A 230 19.28 -3.70 17.97
N THR A 231 18.53 -4.80 17.91
CA THR A 231 17.55 -5.06 16.84
C THR A 231 16.12 -4.78 17.25
N CYS A 232 15.78 -4.79 18.54
CA CYS A 232 14.46 -4.48 19.06
C CYS A 232 14.57 -3.69 20.36
N PHE A 233 14.12 -2.43 20.37
CA PHE A 233 14.26 -1.57 21.53
C PHE A 233 13.21 -0.45 21.59
N VAL A 234 13.01 0.07 22.79
CA VAL A 234 12.17 1.24 23.05
C VAL A 234 13.04 2.43 23.42
N THR A 235 12.77 3.59 22.83
CA THR A 235 13.40 4.88 23.18
C THR A 235 12.38 5.81 23.81
N LEU A 236 12.80 6.60 24.80
CA LEU A 236 12.02 7.71 25.34
C LEU A 236 12.67 9.05 25.00
N ASP A 237 11.84 10.05 24.69
CA ASP A 237 12.29 11.42 24.41
C ASP A 237 12.33 12.24 25.70
N ARG A 238 13.52 12.39 26.30
CA ARG A 238 13.70 13.17 27.52
C ARG A 238 13.71 14.67 27.23
N PRO A 239 12.81 15.48 27.80
CA PRO A 239 12.89 16.92 27.62
C PRO A 239 14.15 17.51 28.27
N LEU A 240 14.68 18.54 27.64
CA LEU A 240 15.74 19.40 28.13
C LEU A 240 15.10 20.72 28.58
N PHE A 241 15.26 21.07 29.85
CA PHE A 241 14.64 22.26 30.43
C PHE A 241 15.59 23.46 30.43
N LEU A 242 15.08 24.66 30.13
CA LEU A 242 15.84 25.91 30.18
C LEU A 242 16.05 26.41 31.62
N ASP A 243 15.03 26.27 32.48
CA ASP A 243 15.06 26.60 33.90
C ASP A 243 14.29 25.53 34.68
N GLN A 244 14.87 25.00 35.76
CA GLN A 244 14.25 23.95 36.58
C GLN A 244 13.45 24.52 37.76
N ARG A 245 13.52 25.82 38.04
CA ARG A 245 13.02 26.40 39.31
C ARG A 245 11.66 27.10 39.23
N GLN A 246 11.19 27.49 38.04
CA GLN A 246 9.95 28.28 37.91
C GLN A 246 8.95 27.72 36.87
N SER A 247 9.42 27.16 35.76
CA SER A 247 8.57 26.59 34.69
C SER A 247 9.35 25.51 33.93
N ARG A 248 8.81 24.29 33.83
CA ARG A 248 9.46 23.15 33.17
C ARG A 248 9.17 23.13 31.67
N ILE A 249 9.52 24.22 31.00
CA ILE A 249 9.37 24.35 29.54
C ILE A 249 10.50 23.59 28.85
N ALA A 250 10.16 22.65 27.99
CA ALA A 250 11.12 21.91 27.17
C ALA A 250 11.65 22.79 26.02
N VAL A 251 12.97 22.84 25.85
CA VAL A 251 13.64 23.50 24.72
C VAL A 251 14.20 22.53 23.69
N GLY A 252 14.06 21.23 23.96
CA GLY A 252 14.48 20.15 23.08
C GLY A 252 14.27 18.80 23.77
N TYR A 253 14.47 17.72 23.01
CA TYR A 253 14.32 16.35 23.50
C TYR A 253 15.56 15.53 23.16
N LEU A 254 15.98 14.69 24.10
CA LEU A 254 17.08 13.74 23.92
C LEU A 254 16.52 12.30 23.94
N PRO A 255 16.61 11.55 22.83
CA PRO A 255 16.19 10.15 22.83
C PRO A 255 17.19 9.32 23.64
N PHE A 256 16.67 8.46 24.52
CA PHE A 256 17.49 7.46 25.21
C PHE A 256 16.83 6.08 25.14
N VAL A 257 17.64 5.07 24.89
CA VAL A 257 17.18 3.67 24.80
C VAL A 257 16.94 3.14 26.21
N LEU A 258 15.75 2.60 26.46
CA LEU A 258 15.44 1.91 27.70
C LEU A 258 16.19 0.59 27.79
N ALA A 259 16.82 0.33 28.93
CA ALA A 259 17.42 -0.97 29.19
C ALA A 259 16.28 -2.00 29.39
N GLY A 260 16.20 -2.92 28.44
CA GLY A 260 15.20 -3.99 28.43
C GLY A 260 15.83 -5.33 28.11
N GLU A 261 15.04 -6.36 28.34
CA GLU A 261 15.25 -7.72 27.87
C GLU A 261 14.32 -7.97 26.69
N VAL A 262 14.86 -8.59 25.66
CA VAL A 262 14.09 -9.00 24.48
C VAL A 262 14.23 -10.50 24.33
N SER A 263 13.11 -11.15 24.05
CA SER A 263 13.07 -12.59 23.79
C SER A 263 12.05 -12.86 22.70
N VAL A 264 12.17 -14.01 22.05
CA VAL A 264 11.20 -14.45 21.05
C VAL A 264 10.84 -15.90 21.29
N ARG A 265 9.56 -16.22 21.09
CA ARG A 265 9.04 -17.58 21.16
C ARG A 265 8.18 -17.85 19.93
N GLY A 266 8.78 -18.51 18.94
CA GLY A 266 8.15 -18.74 17.64
C GLY A 266 7.86 -17.42 16.95
N ARG A 267 6.58 -17.04 16.92
CA ARG A 267 6.06 -15.85 16.22
C ARG A 267 5.92 -14.60 17.09
N ILE A 268 6.18 -14.71 18.39
CA ILE A 268 5.95 -13.61 19.34
C ILE A 268 7.27 -13.10 19.87
N ILE A 269 7.62 -11.87 19.54
CA ILE A 269 8.72 -11.12 20.16
C ILE A 269 8.16 -10.43 21.40
N THR A 270 8.88 -10.48 22.52
CA THR A 270 8.52 -9.83 23.77
C THR A 270 9.65 -8.92 24.22
N TRP A 271 9.35 -7.64 24.40
CA TRP A 271 10.23 -6.65 25.00
C TRP A 271 9.74 -6.31 26.42
N ARG A 272 10.64 -6.33 27.41
CA ARG A 272 10.34 -5.95 28.80
C ARG A 272 11.44 -5.05 29.35
N PRO A 273 11.12 -3.95 30.05
CA PRO A 273 12.15 -3.18 30.74
C PRO A 273 12.78 -3.99 31.88
N ARG A 274 14.06 -3.76 32.16
CA ARG A 274 14.75 -4.39 33.30
C ARG A 274 14.18 -3.85 34.62
N ARG A 275 14.31 -4.63 35.69
CA ARG A 275 13.82 -4.24 37.02
C ARG A 275 14.36 -2.89 37.49
N GLU A 276 15.65 -2.63 37.29
CA GLU A 276 16.29 -1.37 37.67
C GLU A 276 15.76 -0.19 36.83
N THR A 277 15.41 -0.44 35.57
CA THR A 277 14.78 0.56 34.70
C THR A 277 13.35 0.86 35.13
N VAL A 278 12.62 -0.17 35.57
CA VAL A 278 11.28 -0.03 36.14
C VAL A 278 11.30 0.86 37.38
N GLU A 279 12.19 0.55 38.32
CA GLU A 279 12.34 1.30 39.58
C GLU A 279 12.73 2.77 39.29
N ALA A 280 13.70 3.01 38.40
CA ALA A 280 14.13 4.36 38.04
C ALA A 280 13.05 5.17 37.29
N LEU A 281 12.31 4.55 36.37
CA LEU A 281 11.23 5.23 35.64
C LEU A 281 10.10 5.64 36.57
N ARG A 282 9.70 4.79 37.53
CA ARG A 282 8.65 5.14 38.50
C ARG A 282 9.00 6.36 39.34
N GLU A 283 10.25 6.46 39.77
CA GLU A 283 10.72 7.59 40.57
C GLU A 283 10.83 8.88 39.74
N GLN A 284 11.33 8.77 38.50
CA GLN A 284 11.69 9.95 37.71
C GLN A 284 10.58 10.44 36.78
N LEU A 285 9.60 9.62 36.38
CA LEU A 285 8.66 10.02 35.31
C LEU A 285 7.88 11.32 35.60
N PRO A 286 7.36 11.57 36.82
CA PRO A 286 6.68 12.83 37.12
C PRO A 286 7.60 14.04 36.90
N THR A 287 8.91 13.86 37.15
CA THR A 287 9.96 14.86 36.93
C THR A 287 10.48 14.92 35.50
N LEU A 288 9.94 14.12 34.59
CA LEU A 288 10.32 14.07 33.18
C LEU A 288 9.25 14.61 32.23
N ILE A 289 8.00 14.83 32.67
CA ILE A 289 6.95 15.43 31.83
C ILE A 289 7.06 16.96 31.88
N ALA A 290 7.21 17.62 30.73
CA ALA A 290 7.28 19.08 30.65
C ALA A 290 5.91 19.74 30.87
N ASP A 291 5.88 20.98 31.34
CA ASP A 291 4.63 21.71 31.56
C ASP A 291 3.93 21.95 30.21
N GLY A 292 2.70 21.45 30.07
CA GLY A 292 1.90 21.59 28.84
C GLY A 292 2.12 20.49 27.80
N ASP A 293 3.06 19.56 28.01
CA ASP A 293 3.24 18.39 27.14
C ASP A 293 2.18 17.32 27.44
N ARG A 294 1.72 16.62 26.38
CA ARG A 294 0.80 15.47 26.48
C ARG A 294 1.38 14.33 27.33
N GLY A 295 2.71 14.18 27.34
CA GLY A 295 3.42 13.10 28.01
C GLY A 295 4.83 12.96 27.43
N ILE A 296 5.50 11.86 27.76
CA ILE A 296 6.81 11.50 27.21
C ILE A 296 6.62 10.60 26.01
N LEU A 297 7.11 11.02 24.84
CA LEU A 297 7.04 10.23 23.63
C LEU A 297 7.95 9.00 23.74
N ALA A 298 7.35 7.83 23.56
CA ALA A 298 8.04 6.55 23.46
C ALA A 298 7.98 6.05 22.02
N ARG A 299 9.09 5.47 21.53
CA ARG A 299 9.14 4.84 20.20
C ARG A 299 9.63 3.41 20.33
N LEU A 300 8.92 2.46 19.73
CA LEU A 300 9.36 1.07 19.57
C LEU A 300 9.95 0.91 18.17
N ARG A 301 11.13 0.31 18.07
CA ARG A 301 11.82 0.07 16.81
C ARG A 301 12.29 -1.37 16.67
N LEU A 302 12.08 -1.96 15.50
CA LEU A 302 12.65 -3.23 15.08
C LEU A 302 13.47 -3.03 13.80
N LYS A 303 14.70 -3.54 13.76
CA LYS A 303 15.59 -3.40 12.61
C LYS A 303 15.42 -4.54 11.59
N GLY A 304 14.81 -4.25 10.45
CA GLY A 304 14.40 -5.22 9.45
C GLY A 304 15.52 -6.05 8.87
N ASN A 305 16.60 -5.36 8.52
CA ASN A 305 17.78 -5.94 7.89
C ASN A 305 18.60 -6.89 8.79
N PHE A 306 18.28 -6.98 10.08
CA PHE A 306 18.93 -7.87 11.03
C PHE A 306 17.98 -8.89 11.67
N ILE A 307 16.70 -8.92 11.26
CA ILE A 307 15.69 -9.85 11.78
C ILE A 307 15.21 -10.72 10.63
N TRP A 308 15.30 -12.03 10.77
CA TRP A 308 14.88 -12.97 9.73
C TRP A 308 14.15 -14.19 10.30
N HIS A 309 13.46 -14.92 9.43
CA HIS A 309 12.68 -16.09 9.83
C HIS A 309 13.55 -17.19 10.42
N GLN A 310 12.96 -18.02 11.27
CA GLN A 310 13.64 -19.18 11.84
C GLN A 310 13.91 -20.23 10.77
N ASP A 311 15.18 -20.57 10.55
CA ASP A 311 15.61 -21.47 9.47
C ASP A 311 14.94 -22.85 9.55
N GLU A 312 14.10 -23.13 8.56
CA GLU A 312 13.65 -24.48 8.23
C GLU A 312 14.44 -24.96 7.01
N ALA A 313 15.05 -26.15 7.07
CA ALA A 313 15.96 -26.66 6.05
C ALA A 313 15.43 -26.49 4.61
N GLY A 314 16.01 -25.55 3.87
CA GLY A 314 15.65 -25.23 2.48
C GLY A 314 14.77 -23.99 2.27
N ALA A 315 14.46 -23.23 3.32
CA ALA A 315 13.69 -21.99 3.21
C ALA A 315 14.56 -20.80 2.73
N PRO A 316 14.00 -19.87 1.94
CA PRO A 316 14.70 -18.65 1.55
C PRO A 316 14.98 -17.74 2.76
N GLU A 317 16.05 -16.93 2.69
CA GLU A 317 16.32 -15.88 3.69
C GLU A 317 15.23 -14.79 3.63
N LEU A 318 14.21 -14.95 4.47
CA LEU A 318 13.13 -13.99 4.66
C LEU A 318 13.52 -13.01 5.78
N TYR A 319 13.81 -11.76 5.41
CA TYR A 319 14.03 -10.67 6.36
C TYR A 319 12.70 -10.02 6.74
N LEU A 320 12.68 -9.29 7.86
CA LEU A 320 11.53 -8.50 8.29
C LEU A 320 11.23 -7.40 7.26
N ASP A 321 9.98 -7.37 6.80
CA ASP A 321 9.36 -6.29 6.02
C ASP A 321 8.52 -5.45 7.00
N GLY A 322 9.23 -4.58 7.72
CA GLY A 322 8.71 -3.85 8.88
C GLY A 322 7.92 -2.59 8.54
N GLU A 323 7.83 -2.19 7.29
CA GLU A 323 7.33 -0.86 6.94
C GLU A 323 5.84 -0.72 7.27
N ALA A 324 5.50 0.15 8.22
CA ALA A 324 4.14 0.37 8.65
C ALA A 324 3.65 1.77 8.24
N PHE A 325 2.47 1.83 7.62
CA PHE A 325 1.91 3.09 7.12
C PHE A 325 0.84 3.64 8.05
N GLY A 326 1.03 4.89 8.48
CA GLY A 326 0.05 5.62 9.28
C GLY A 326 -1.25 5.88 8.52
N TYR A 327 -2.39 5.80 9.21
CA TYR A 327 -3.69 6.25 8.72
C TYR A 327 -4.47 6.94 9.84
N ARG A 328 -5.43 7.78 9.46
CA ARG A 328 -6.39 8.39 10.38
C ARG A 328 -7.79 7.95 9.98
N GLU A 329 -8.56 7.51 10.95
CA GLU A 329 -9.95 7.12 10.74
C GLU A 329 -10.86 8.34 11.00
N GLY A 330 -11.53 8.82 9.95
CA GLY A 330 -12.46 9.95 10.06
C GLY A 330 -11.82 11.23 10.64
N GLU A 331 -12.45 11.77 11.69
CA GLU A 331 -11.99 12.97 12.42
C GLU A 331 -11.04 12.65 13.59
N SER A 332 -10.48 11.43 13.65
CA SER A 332 -9.55 11.06 14.72
C SER A 332 -8.33 11.99 14.77
N GLN A 333 -7.99 12.42 15.98
CA GLN A 333 -6.78 13.18 16.27
C GLN A 333 -5.52 12.29 16.35
N THR A 334 -5.69 10.97 16.44
CA THR A 334 -4.59 10.01 16.54
C THR A 334 -4.28 9.36 15.19
N THR A 335 -3.02 9.01 14.97
CA THR A 335 -2.57 8.28 13.78
C THR A 335 -2.33 6.82 14.13
N ASP A 336 -3.10 5.90 13.56
CA ASP A 336 -2.96 4.45 13.77
C ASP A 336 -2.15 3.82 12.63
N LEU A 337 -1.71 2.55 12.76
CA LEU A 337 -0.89 1.86 11.76
C LEU A 337 -1.68 0.81 10.98
N ARG A 338 -1.47 0.76 9.67
CA ARG A 338 -1.95 -0.33 8.82
C ARG A 338 -1.09 -1.56 9.07
N LEU A 339 -1.72 -2.61 9.61
CA LEU A 339 -1.11 -3.92 9.80
C LEU A 339 -1.91 -4.97 9.01
N PRO A 340 -1.28 -6.07 8.53
CA PRO A 340 0.14 -6.42 8.70
C PRO A 340 1.12 -5.41 8.07
N SER A 341 2.32 -5.27 8.65
CA SER A 341 3.37 -4.40 8.09
C SER A 341 3.82 -4.89 6.72
N GLY A 342 4.50 -4.02 5.99
CA GLY A 342 5.30 -4.35 4.82
C GLY A 342 4.87 -3.63 3.54
N ASP A 343 5.85 -3.30 2.71
CA ASP A 343 5.67 -2.72 1.37
C ASP A 343 6.09 -3.67 0.23
N GLY A 344 6.48 -4.90 0.58
CA GLY A 344 7.02 -5.88 -0.34
C GLY A 344 8.52 -5.73 -0.56
N VAL A 345 9.23 -5.01 0.32
CA VAL A 345 10.69 -4.89 0.30
C VAL A 345 11.26 -5.43 1.61
N ARG A 346 11.95 -6.57 1.54
CA ARG A 346 12.54 -7.18 2.75
C ARG A 346 13.64 -6.28 3.34
N GLY A 347 13.77 -6.32 4.66
CA GLY A 347 14.78 -5.58 5.40
C GLY A 347 14.32 -4.20 5.90
N GLY A 348 13.05 -3.86 5.70
CA GLY A 348 12.41 -2.65 6.19
C GLY A 348 12.27 -2.60 7.73
N ASP A 349 12.54 -1.43 8.32
CA ASP A 349 12.50 -1.22 9.77
C ASP A 349 11.06 -0.95 10.23
N PHE A 350 10.61 -1.62 11.29
CA PHE A 350 9.34 -1.27 11.92
C PHE A 350 9.54 -0.18 12.96
N GLU A 351 8.72 0.88 12.88
CA GLU A 351 8.67 1.95 13.86
C GLU A 351 7.22 2.30 14.22
N MET A 352 6.98 2.46 15.52
CA MET A 352 5.73 3.04 16.04
C MET A 352 6.01 3.90 17.27
N TRP A 353 5.06 4.75 17.64
CA TRP A 353 5.15 5.59 18.82
C TRP A 353 3.87 5.58 19.67
N PHE A 354 4.03 5.91 20.95
CA PHE A 354 2.96 6.07 21.93
C PHE A 354 3.40 7.04 23.03
N TRP A 355 2.46 7.56 23.81
CA TRP A 355 2.71 8.60 24.81
C TRP A 355 2.64 8.03 26.24
N LEU A 356 3.64 8.33 27.06
CA LEU A 356 3.68 7.94 28.47
C LEU A 356 3.27 9.10 29.37
N GLY A 357 2.40 8.85 30.33
CA GLY A 357 2.05 9.85 31.35
C GLY A 357 1.05 10.91 30.91
N GLY A 358 0.44 10.76 29.72
CA GLY A 358 -0.85 11.40 29.47
C GLY A 358 -1.87 10.81 30.43
N ALA A 359 -2.74 11.66 31.01
CA ALA A 359 -4.00 11.14 31.53
C ALA A 359 -4.57 10.26 30.43
N PRO A 360 -4.89 8.99 30.71
CA PRO A 360 -5.30 8.08 29.66
C PRO A 360 -6.42 8.77 28.90
N THR A 361 -6.28 8.96 27.60
CA THR A 361 -7.43 9.21 26.73
C THR A 361 -8.23 7.91 26.67
N ARG A 362 -8.76 7.51 27.82
CA ARG A 362 -9.84 6.56 27.88
C ARG A 362 -11.00 7.27 27.20
N PRO A 363 -11.71 6.62 26.27
CA PRO A 363 -13.09 6.98 26.01
C PRO A 363 -13.89 6.66 27.29
N GLY A 364 -13.79 7.55 28.28
CA GLY A 364 -14.45 7.43 29.58
C GLY A 364 -14.92 8.81 30.01
N GLY A 365 -16.17 8.92 30.45
CA GLY A 365 -16.69 10.20 30.93
C GLY A 365 -16.08 10.59 32.26
N ILE A 366 -15.97 11.89 32.53
CA ILE A 366 -15.87 12.43 33.89
C ILE A 366 -17.29 12.77 34.35
N GLY A 367 -17.56 12.55 35.63
CA GLY A 367 -18.89 12.79 36.16
C GLY A 367 -18.96 12.81 37.68
N ILE A 368 -20.19 13.00 38.17
CA ILE A 368 -20.53 12.77 39.58
C ILE A 368 -20.85 11.30 39.79
N ILE A 369 -20.29 10.75 40.86
CA ILE A 369 -20.56 9.43 41.42
C ILE A 369 -21.33 9.67 42.73
N PRO A 370 -22.67 9.53 42.74
CA PRO A 370 -23.47 9.85 43.91
C PRO A 370 -23.34 8.76 44.99
N ASN A 371 -23.23 9.17 46.25
CA ASN A 371 -23.44 8.25 47.37
C ASN A 371 -24.95 8.00 47.53
N MET A 372 -25.42 6.82 47.16
CA MET A 372 -26.83 6.42 47.22
C MET A 372 -27.36 6.26 48.64
N LYS A 373 -26.49 6.25 49.66
CA LYS A 373 -26.88 6.33 51.08
C LYS A 373 -26.96 7.77 51.60
N SER A 374 -26.55 8.77 50.82
CA SER A 374 -26.73 10.18 51.17
C SER A 374 -28.22 10.55 51.18
N VAL A 375 -28.64 11.37 52.13
CA VAL A 375 -30.01 11.89 52.21
C VAL A 375 -30.31 12.83 51.03
N VAL A 376 -29.29 13.50 50.50
CA VAL A 376 -29.38 14.49 49.42
C VAL A 376 -29.14 13.82 48.07
N MET A 377 -27.99 13.14 47.90
CA MET A 377 -27.57 12.58 46.61
C MET A 377 -28.26 11.25 46.25
N SER A 378 -29.14 10.70 47.09
CA SER A 378 -30.03 9.59 46.71
C SER A 378 -31.25 10.04 45.89
N ARG A 379 -31.51 11.35 45.80
CA ARG A 379 -32.66 11.93 45.09
C ARG A 379 -32.29 12.23 43.62
N PRO A 380 -32.94 11.59 42.63
CA PRO A 380 -32.69 11.86 41.22
C PRO A 380 -32.92 13.33 40.83
N GLU A 381 -33.86 14.00 41.49
CA GLU A 381 -34.17 15.41 41.24
C GLU A 381 -32.99 16.34 41.60
N VAL A 382 -32.13 15.93 42.55
CA VAL A 382 -30.90 16.66 42.88
C VAL A 382 -29.85 16.46 41.79
N HIS A 383 -29.78 15.28 41.19
CA HIS A 383 -28.88 15.01 40.05
C HIS A 383 -29.25 15.88 38.86
N GLU A 384 -30.54 15.94 38.53
CA GLU A 384 -31.07 16.79 37.47
C GLU A 384 -30.83 18.27 37.75
N ALA A 385 -31.06 18.72 38.99
CA ALA A 385 -30.79 20.11 39.36
C ALA A 385 -29.31 20.49 39.20
N ILE A 386 -28.37 19.60 39.58
CA ILE A 386 -26.93 19.84 39.38
C ILE A 386 -26.58 19.88 37.88
N ASP A 387 -27.12 18.96 37.08
CA ASP A 387 -26.89 18.91 35.62
C ASP A 387 -27.31 20.22 34.92
N LEU A 388 -28.46 20.79 35.35
CA LEU A 388 -29.09 21.99 34.79
C LEU A 388 -28.41 23.31 35.18
N VAL A 389 -27.68 23.38 36.29
CA VAL A 389 -26.96 24.61 36.73
C VAL A 389 -25.53 24.68 36.22
N LEU A 390 -25.02 23.63 35.58
CA LEU A 390 -23.66 23.62 35.09
C LEU A 390 -23.58 24.23 33.69
N GLU A 391 -22.76 25.26 33.53
CA GLU A 391 -22.52 25.88 32.22
C GLU A 391 -21.41 25.13 31.48
N ARG A 392 -21.77 24.40 30.42
CA ARG A 392 -20.84 23.48 29.72
C ARG A 392 -19.64 24.19 29.09
N GLU A 393 -19.83 25.41 28.59
CA GLU A 393 -18.74 26.22 28.02
C GLU A 393 -17.71 26.61 29.10
N ARG A 394 -18.16 27.02 30.29
CA ARG A 394 -17.26 27.28 31.42
C ARG A 394 -16.59 26.00 31.88
N LEU A 395 -17.34 24.90 31.99
CA LEU A 395 -16.82 23.59 32.40
C LEU A 395 -15.71 23.10 31.47
N GLN A 396 -15.87 23.30 30.15
CA GLN A 396 -14.85 22.96 29.17
C GLN A 396 -13.52 23.67 29.43
N GLY A 397 -13.54 24.90 29.96
CA GLY A 397 -12.34 25.68 30.27
C GLY A 397 -11.55 25.20 31.50
N VAL A 398 -12.14 24.34 32.33
CA VAL A 398 -11.49 23.82 33.56
C VAL A 398 -11.28 22.30 33.54
N LEU A 399 -11.81 21.60 32.53
CA LEU A 399 -11.59 20.17 32.38
C LEU A 399 -10.15 19.86 31.95
N PRO A 400 -9.57 18.72 32.36
CA PRO A 400 -8.27 18.30 31.87
C PRO A 400 -8.25 18.13 30.35
N ALA A 401 -7.08 18.31 29.74
CA ALA A 401 -6.89 18.10 28.30
C ALA A 401 -7.32 16.66 27.90
N GLY A 402 -8.11 16.55 26.84
CA GLY A 402 -8.65 15.27 26.35
C GLY A 402 -10.11 15.00 26.71
N TYR A 403 -10.70 15.79 27.61
CA TYR A 403 -12.12 15.69 27.96
C TYR A 403 -12.97 16.78 27.31
N VAL A 404 -14.16 16.40 26.85
CA VAL A 404 -15.14 17.31 26.25
C VAL A 404 -16.40 17.29 27.11
N ALA A 405 -16.84 18.45 27.58
CA ALA A 405 -18.11 18.60 28.28
C ALA A 405 -19.26 18.29 27.32
N ALA A 406 -20.29 17.56 27.77
CA ALA A 406 -21.40 17.15 26.91
C ALA A 406 -22.17 18.38 26.39
N PRO A 407 -22.10 18.70 25.07
CA PRO A 407 -22.57 19.98 24.53
C PRO A 407 -24.10 20.06 24.38
N ASP A 408 -24.79 18.92 24.49
CA ASP A 408 -26.22 18.77 24.30
C ASP A 408 -27.03 18.82 25.61
N ARG A 409 -26.37 19.06 26.75
CA ARG A 409 -27.03 19.15 28.05
C ARG A 409 -27.70 20.52 28.25
N PRO A 410 -28.97 20.55 28.69
CA PRO A 410 -29.68 21.80 28.92
C PRO A 410 -29.08 22.57 30.10
N PHE A 411 -28.94 23.89 29.95
CA PHE A 411 -28.61 24.81 31.03
C PHE A 411 -29.87 25.63 31.37
N ASP A 412 -30.48 25.33 32.50
CA ASP A 412 -31.71 25.99 32.98
C ASP A 412 -31.71 26.09 34.53
N PRO A 413 -31.04 27.12 35.07
CA PRO A 413 -30.99 27.34 36.52
C PRO A 413 -32.36 27.65 37.15
N GLU A 414 -33.34 28.16 36.40
CA GLU A 414 -34.68 28.40 36.92
C GLU A 414 -35.39 27.08 37.18
N ARG A 415 -35.32 26.16 36.21
CA ARG A 415 -35.87 24.82 36.34
C ARG A 415 -35.21 24.04 37.47
N ALA A 416 -33.89 24.14 37.62
CA ALA A 416 -33.15 23.52 38.73
C ALA A 416 -33.68 24.01 40.09
N ARG A 417 -33.94 25.31 40.23
CA ARG A 417 -34.49 25.90 41.46
C ARG A 417 -35.88 25.40 41.78
N GLU A 418 -36.76 25.30 40.77
CA GLU A 418 -38.10 24.74 40.94
C GLU A 418 -38.06 23.28 41.40
N LEU A 419 -37.16 22.47 40.82
CA LEU A 419 -36.99 21.07 41.22
C LEU A 419 -36.60 20.98 42.70
N LEU A 420 -35.61 21.75 43.13
CA LEU A 420 -35.13 21.75 44.52
C LEU A 420 -36.14 22.35 45.50
N HIS A 421 -36.89 23.39 45.13
CA HIS A 421 -37.89 24.00 46.01
C HIS A 421 -39.07 23.05 46.31
N ARG A 422 -39.40 22.14 45.38
CA ARG A 422 -40.44 21.12 45.61
C ARG A 422 -39.98 19.99 46.52
N LEU A 423 -38.66 19.85 46.74
CA LEU A 423 -38.10 18.83 47.61
C LEU A 423 -37.98 19.38 49.03
N ASP A 424 -38.60 18.68 49.98
CA ASP A 424 -38.35 18.89 51.41
C ASP A 424 -37.04 18.18 51.79
N LEU A 425 -35.91 18.78 51.42
CA LEU A 425 -34.59 18.28 51.77
C LEU A 425 -34.29 18.61 53.24
N PRO A 426 -34.16 17.60 54.12
CA PRO A 426 -33.91 17.84 55.54
C PRO A 426 -32.51 18.43 55.80
N GLU A 427 -31.61 18.28 54.84
CA GLU A 427 -30.26 18.81 54.86
C GLU A 427 -29.92 19.39 53.48
N ARG A 428 -29.25 20.54 53.46
CA ARG A 428 -28.85 21.23 52.23
C ARG A 428 -27.35 21.49 52.21
N VAL A 429 -26.57 20.48 52.55
CA VAL A 429 -25.11 20.50 52.47
C VAL A 429 -24.68 19.28 51.65
N ILE A 430 -23.86 19.50 50.64
CA ILE A 430 -23.21 18.45 49.83
C ILE A 430 -21.72 18.47 50.13
N ILE A 431 -21.20 17.33 50.58
CA ILE A 431 -19.75 17.12 50.71
C ILE A 431 -19.27 16.28 49.53
N ALA A 432 -18.42 16.87 48.69
CA ALA A 432 -17.81 16.24 47.54
C ALA A 432 -16.33 15.97 47.78
N THR A 433 -15.81 14.86 47.23
CA THR A 433 -14.36 14.66 47.13
C THR A 433 -13.92 14.39 45.70
N SER A 434 -12.70 14.81 45.36
CA SER A 434 -12.10 14.66 44.03
C SER A 434 -10.59 14.46 44.13
N VAL A 435 -10.00 13.97 43.05
CA VAL A 435 -8.55 14.01 42.83
C VAL A 435 -8.08 15.43 42.50
N PRO A 436 -6.79 15.79 42.70
CA PRO A 436 -6.26 17.12 42.40
C PRO A 436 -6.49 17.56 40.96
N THR A 437 -6.42 16.63 39.99
CA THR A 437 -6.64 16.93 38.56
C THR A 437 -8.07 17.37 38.25
N LEU A 438 -9.04 17.04 39.10
CA LEU A 438 -10.45 17.42 38.94
C LEU A 438 -10.90 18.49 39.95
N GLU A 439 -9.96 19.09 40.69
CA GLU A 439 -10.25 20.09 41.72
C GLU A 439 -11.01 21.29 41.14
N ALA A 440 -10.58 21.81 39.99
CA ALA A 440 -11.20 22.98 39.36
C ALA A 440 -12.62 22.68 38.84
N ALA A 441 -12.85 21.50 38.25
CA ALA A 441 -14.19 21.07 37.83
C ALA A 441 -15.12 20.86 39.04
N THR A 442 -14.59 20.29 40.13
CA THR A 442 -15.34 20.07 41.38
C THR A 442 -15.69 21.39 42.07
N ALA A 443 -14.80 22.38 42.02
CA ALA A 443 -15.06 23.73 42.55
C ALA A 443 -16.13 24.46 41.75
N MET A 444 -16.17 24.25 40.43
CA MET A 444 -17.18 24.84 39.55
C MET A 444 -18.60 24.38 39.91
N ILE A 445 -18.78 23.12 40.30
CA ILE A 445 -20.09 22.63 40.77
C ILE A 445 -20.56 23.44 41.97
N GLY A 446 -19.69 23.63 42.97
CA GLY A 446 -20.00 24.45 44.14
C GLY A 446 -20.29 25.91 43.78
N GLN A 447 -19.51 26.48 42.87
CA GLN A 447 -19.71 27.84 42.37
C GLN A 447 -21.06 28.00 41.66
N ALA A 448 -21.44 27.05 40.80
CA ALA A 448 -22.72 27.07 40.08
C ALA A 448 -23.92 26.98 41.04
N LEU A 449 -23.84 26.12 42.06
CA LEU A 449 -24.87 25.99 43.10
C LEU A 449 -25.05 27.30 43.90
N ALA A 450 -23.95 27.97 44.20
CA ALA A 450 -23.96 29.25 44.92
C ALA A 450 -24.41 30.43 44.05
N GLU A 451 -23.90 30.55 42.82
CA GLU A 451 -24.21 31.65 41.88
C GLU A 451 -25.71 31.70 41.54
N HIS A 452 -26.37 30.54 41.45
CA HIS A 452 -27.77 30.46 41.08
C HIS A 452 -28.74 30.37 42.27
N ASP A 453 -28.25 30.52 43.51
CA ASP A 453 -29.03 30.49 44.75
C ASP A 453 -29.87 29.20 44.87
N MET A 454 -29.22 28.04 44.70
CA MET A 454 -29.88 26.72 44.82
C MET A 454 -30.22 26.38 46.28
N GLY A 455 -29.76 27.18 47.24
CA GLY A 455 -29.96 26.96 48.67
C GLY A 455 -29.26 25.71 49.19
N ILE A 456 -28.25 25.19 48.49
CA ILE A 456 -27.41 24.05 48.89
C ILE A 456 -25.99 24.56 49.14
N GLU A 457 -25.48 24.34 50.35
CA GLU A 457 -24.08 24.55 50.70
C GLU A 457 -23.22 23.43 50.12
N TYR A 458 -22.02 23.76 49.65
CA TYR A 458 -21.11 22.82 49.01
C TYR A 458 -19.74 22.86 49.69
N GLU A 459 -19.27 21.72 50.16
CA GLU A 459 -17.94 21.53 50.72
C GLU A 459 -17.14 20.57 49.84
N GLN A 460 -15.95 21.01 49.42
CA GLN A 460 -15.05 20.21 48.61
C GLN A 460 -13.88 19.70 49.43
N ARG A 461 -13.46 18.46 49.19
CA ARG A 461 -12.24 17.85 49.73
C ARG A 461 -11.40 17.24 48.62
N VAL A 462 -10.11 17.53 48.62
CA VAL A 462 -9.18 16.98 47.63
C VAL A 462 -8.36 15.86 48.27
N SER A 463 -8.21 14.74 47.56
CA SER A 463 -7.45 13.58 47.99
C SER A 463 -6.74 12.91 46.82
N ASP A 464 -5.49 12.48 47.00
CA ASP A 464 -4.72 11.78 45.96
C ASP A 464 -5.33 10.41 45.61
N ASP A 465 -5.95 9.74 46.59
CA ASP A 465 -6.74 8.53 46.40
C ASP A 465 -8.18 8.76 46.89
N VAL A 466 -9.12 8.86 45.95
CA VAL A 466 -10.54 9.09 46.26
C VAL A 466 -11.24 7.84 46.79
N VAL A 467 -10.79 6.64 46.43
CA VAL A 467 -11.39 5.38 46.87
C VAL A 467 -11.04 5.12 48.33
N GLU A 468 -9.76 5.24 48.66
CA GLU A 468 -9.29 5.06 50.04
C GLU A 468 -9.87 6.15 50.95
N ASN A 469 -9.91 7.40 50.48
CA ASN A 469 -10.50 8.50 51.23
C ASN A 469 -12.00 8.29 51.49
N ALA A 470 -12.76 7.89 50.47
CA ALA A 470 -14.18 7.61 50.62
C ALA A 470 -14.43 6.48 51.63
N ALA A 471 -13.66 5.39 51.53
CA ALA A 471 -13.76 4.27 52.47
C ALA A 471 -13.43 4.69 53.90
N ARG A 472 -12.34 5.44 54.10
CA ARG A 472 -11.91 5.94 55.42
C ARG A 472 -12.90 6.91 56.02
N THR A 473 -13.40 7.85 55.21
CA THR A 473 -14.37 8.88 55.63
C THR A 473 -15.67 8.23 56.10
N LEU A 474 -16.21 7.30 55.32
CA LEU A 474 -17.45 6.59 55.66
C LEU A 474 -17.25 5.62 56.85
N ALA A 475 -16.12 4.91 56.92
CA ALA A 475 -15.81 4.03 58.06
C ALA A 475 -15.66 4.80 59.38
N SER A 476 -15.20 6.06 59.30
CA SER A 476 -15.08 6.96 60.46
C SER A 476 -16.40 7.64 60.85
N GLY A 477 -17.51 7.32 60.17
CA GLY A 477 -18.81 7.95 60.39
C GLY A 477 -18.93 9.39 59.90
N HIS A 478 -17.94 9.88 59.13
CA HIS A 478 -18.00 11.20 58.53
C HIS A 478 -18.84 11.16 57.26
N ARG A 479 -19.47 12.29 56.95
CA ARG A 479 -20.32 12.46 55.78
C ARG A 479 -19.50 12.61 54.50
N LEU A 480 -20.00 11.97 53.45
CA LEU A 480 -19.56 12.11 52.06
C LEU A 480 -20.78 11.88 51.17
N ASP A 481 -21.13 12.86 50.34
CA ASP A 481 -22.37 12.85 49.57
C ASP A 481 -22.11 12.47 48.10
N MET A 482 -20.96 12.83 47.54
CA MET A 482 -20.57 12.47 46.18
C MET A 482 -19.05 12.39 46.00
N VAL A 483 -18.63 11.73 44.92
CA VAL A 483 -17.26 11.78 44.41
C VAL A 483 -17.30 12.32 42.99
N VAL A 484 -16.36 13.19 42.62
CA VAL A 484 -16.14 13.61 41.23
C VAL A 484 -14.94 12.83 40.70
N GLY A 485 -15.16 12.06 39.63
CA GLY A 485 -14.17 11.12 39.11
C GLY A 485 -14.52 10.63 37.70
N ASP A 486 -13.64 9.80 37.15
CA ASP A 486 -13.89 9.07 35.90
C ASP A 486 -14.68 7.77 36.14
N GLU A 487 -15.00 7.07 35.06
CA GLU A 487 -15.73 5.78 35.12
C GLU A 487 -14.96 4.68 35.86
N ASP A 488 -13.63 4.76 35.91
CA ASP A 488 -12.80 3.80 36.63
C ASP A 488 -12.87 4.04 38.12
N ALA A 489 -12.83 5.29 38.56
CA ALA A 489 -13.11 5.67 39.94
C ALA A 489 -14.52 5.23 40.34
N ALA A 490 -15.51 5.36 39.45
CA ALA A 490 -16.86 4.88 39.70
C ALA A 490 -16.91 3.36 39.90
N ALA A 491 -16.28 2.59 39.01
CA ALA A 491 -16.20 1.14 39.10
C ALA A 491 -15.42 0.68 40.36
N ALA A 492 -14.31 1.33 40.68
CA ALA A 492 -13.50 1.04 41.86
C ALA A 492 -14.26 1.36 43.17
N LEU A 493 -15.00 2.46 43.23
CA LEU A 493 -15.84 2.82 44.37
C LEU A 493 -16.98 1.83 44.56
N ALA A 494 -17.66 1.42 43.48
CA ALA A 494 -18.73 0.41 43.55
C ALA A 494 -18.20 -0.94 44.03
N ALA A 495 -16.99 -1.34 43.59
CA ALA A 495 -16.34 -2.57 44.04
C ALA A 495 -15.88 -2.51 45.51
N ALA A 496 -15.30 -1.39 45.94
CA ALA A 496 -14.77 -1.21 47.29
C ALA A 496 -15.87 -0.97 48.34
N LEU A 497 -16.95 -0.30 47.95
CA LEU A 497 -18.04 0.13 48.83
C LEU A 497 -19.41 -0.24 48.22
N PRO A 498 -19.72 -1.53 48.10
CA PRO A 498 -20.96 -1.99 47.47
C PRO A 498 -22.20 -1.50 48.24
N GLY A 499 -23.21 -1.09 47.49
CA GLY A 499 -24.45 -0.51 47.99
C GLY A 499 -24.34 0.96 48.41
N VAL A 500 -23.18 1.59 48.25
CA VAL A 500 -22.94 3.01 48.56
C VAL A 500 -22.83 3.82 47.26
N PHE A 501 -21.97 3.41 46.32
CA PHE A 501 -21.71 4.13 45.07
C PHE A 501 -22.23 3.41 43.83
N ASP A 502 -23.22 2.52 44.00
CA ASP A 502 -23.82 1.73 42.90
C ASP A 502 -24.85 2.53 42.06
N GLY A 503 -24.84 3.86 42.19
CA GLY A 503 -25.77 4.77 41.53
C GLY A 503 -25.43 5.05 40.06
N PRO A 504 -26.26 5.83 39.36
CA PRO A 504 -25.97 6.26 38.01
C PRO A 504 -24.71 7.15 37.99
N PHE A 505 -23.82 6.89 37.03
CA PHE A 505 -22.70 7.78 36.74
C PHE A 505 -23.20 9.00 35.96
N LEU A 506 -23.12 10.18 36.59
CA LEU A 506 -23.65 11.43 36.03
C LEU A 506 -22.55 12.14 35.23
N ARG A 507 -22.43 11.79 33.95
CA ARG A 507 -21.48 12.40 33.02
C ARG A 507 -21.80 13.89 32.80
N PHE A 508 -20.76 14.73 32.79
CA PHE A 508 -20.88 16.15 32.46
C PHE A 508 -20.55 16.50 31.02
#